data_AF-A0A261GGG7-F1
#
_entry.id   AF-A0A261GGG7-F1
#
_cell.length_a   1.000
_cell.length_b   1.000
_cell.length_c   1.000
_cell.angle_alpha   90.00
_cell.angle_beta   90.00
_cell.angle_gamma   90.00
#
_symmetry.space_group_name_H-M   'P 1'
#
loop_
_entity.id
_entity.type
_entity.pdbx_description
1 polymer ?
#
loop_
_entity_poly.entity_id
_entity_poly.type
_entity_poly.pdbx_seq_one_letter_code
_entity_poly.pdbx_strand_id
1 'polypeptide(L)'
;MAVRSSGGARGTRKVPTASIRYEDASVREVPVQHWRLADVAESRPWRDVRSVHGMAHYSGKYASATTGGHVVYESRLELARLLLADFDPAVQGIFAQ
;
A
#
# COMPACT_ATOMS: atom_id res chain seq x y z
N MET A 1 46.49 -15.46 -28.41
CA MET A 1 45.54 -14.35 -28.19
C MET A 1 44.48 -14.83 -27.19
N ALA A 2 44.53 -14.37 -25.95
CA ALA A 2 43.51 -14.69 -24.94
C ALA A 2 42.72 -13.42 -24.63
N VAL A 3 41.44 -13.41 -25.01
CA VAL A 3 40.49 -12.35 -24.67
C VAL A 3 40.17 -12.48 -23.18
N ARG A 4 40.65 -11.53 -22.38
CA ARG A 4 40.18 -11.35 -21.00
C ARG A 4 38.85 -10.61 -21.06
N SER A 5 37.76 -11.35 -20.92
CA SER A 5 36.44 -10.78 -20.61
C SER A 5 36.52 -10.16 -19.22
N SER A 6 36.51 -8.83 -19.14
CA SER A 6 36.30 -8.09 -17.90
C SER A 6 34.89 -8.38 -17.39
N GLY A 7 34.78 -9.19 -16.33
CA GLY A 7 33.55 -9.37 -15.58
C GLY A 7 33.15 -8.03 -14.97
N GLY A 8 32.19 -7.34 -15.61
CA GLY A 8 31.58 -6.15 -15.06
C GLY A 8 30.98 -6.46 -13.69
N ALA A 9 31.37 -5.67 -12.69
CA ALA A 9 30.85 -5.78 -11.33
C ALA A 9 29.31 -5.71 -11.37
N ARG A 10 28.67 -6.81 -10.98
CA ARG A 10 27.22 -6.90 -10.85
C ARG A 10 26.80 -5.90 -9.77
N GLY A 11 26.25 -4.75 -10.16
CA GLY A 11 25.86 -3.68 -9.25
C GLY A 11 25.03 -4.23 -8.09
N THR A 12 25.30 -3.76 -6.87
CA THR A 12 24.58 -4.18 -5.67
C THR A 12 23.09 -3.88 -5.86
N ARG A 13 22.24 -4.91 -5.93
CA ARG A 13 20.79 -4.73 -6.08
C ARG A 13 20.25 -4.05 -4.83
N LYS A 14 19.74 -2.83 -4.95
CA LYS A 14 19.07 -2.13 -3.84
C LYS A 14 17.91 -2.98 -3.34
N VAL A 15 17.81 -3.18 -2.03
CA VAL A 15 16.67 -3.87 -1.43
C VAL A 15 15.44 -2.96 -1.55
N PRO A 16 14.31 -3.43 -2.10
CA PRO A 16 13.11 -2.62 -2.20
C PRO A 16 12.55 -2.35 -0.80
N THR A 17 12.28 -1.08 -0.51
CA THR A 17 11.65 -0.60 0.71
C THR A 17 10.33 0.08 0.38
N ALA A 18 9.47 0.18 1.38
CA ALA A 18 8.26 0.96 1.33
C ALA A 18 8.23 1.95 2.48
N SER A 19 7.75 3.16 2.21
CA SER A 19 7.52 4.20 3.21
C SER A 19 6.13 4.04 3.79
N ILE A 20 6.04 3.87 5.11
CA ILE A 20 4.76 3.76 5.83
C ILE A 20 4.59 5.01 6.68
N ARG A 21 3.43 5.65 6.55
CA ARG A 21 3.05 6.84 7.32
C ARG A 21 2.14 6.45 8.47
N TYR A 22 2.44 6.91 9.67
CA TYR A 22 1.70 6.59 10.88
C TYR A 22 0.81 7.75 11.33
N GLU A 23 -0.10 7.48 12.28
CA GLU A 23 -1.02 8.47 12.86
C GLU A 23 -0.29 9.68 13.48
N ASP A 24 0.86 9.45 14.12
CA ASP A 24 1.74 10.49 14.69
C ASP A 24 2.52 11.29 13.63
N ALA A 25 2.21 11.07 12.35
CA ALA A 25 2.89 11.62 11.18
C ALA A 25 4.35 11.19 10.98
N SER A 26 4.87 10.27 11.79
CA SER A 26 6.15 9.63 11.53
C SER A 26 6.09 8.82 10.23
N VAL A 27 7.25 8.64 9.61
CA VAL A 27 7.43 7.80 8.43
C VAL A 27 8.54 6.81 8.70
N ARG A 28 8.28 5.52 8.44
CA ARG A 28 9.30 4.47 8.51
C ARG A 28 9.48 3.83 7.15
N GLU A 29 10.73 3.62 6.75
CA GLU A 29 11.05 2.75 5.62
C GLU A 29 11.16 1.31 6.11
N VAL A 30 10.42 0.41 5.49
CA VAL A 30 10.45 -1.02 5.81
C VAL A 30 10.81 -1.81 4.54
N PRO A 31 11.81 -2.71 4.59
CA PRO A 31 12.08 -3.62 3.49
C PRO A 31 10.83 -4.44 3.16
N VAL A 32 10.41 -4.43 1.90
CA VAL A 32 9.17 -5.12 1.47
C VAL A 32 9.23 -6.62 1.81
N GLN A 33 10.42 -7.21 1.77
CA GLN A 33 10.65 -8.62 2.09
C GLN A 33 10.43 -8.95 3.58
N HIS A 34 10.41 -7.95 4.46
CA HIS A 34 10.26 -8.10 5.90
C HIS A 34 8.96 -7.48 6.43
N TRP A 35 8.05 -7.09 5.54
CA TRP A 35 6.76 -6.51 5.92
C TRP A 35 5.96 -7.45 6.82
N ARG A 36 5.49 -6.91 7.94
CA ARG A 36 4.61 -7.57 8.89
C ARG A 36 3.33 -6.77 9.04
N LEU A 37 2.27 -7.43 9.52
CA LEU A 37 1.03 -6.74 9.87
C LEU A 37 1.27 -5.59 10.87
N ALA A 38 2.17 -5.79 11.84
CA ALA A 38 2.53 -4.77 12.83
C ALA A 38 3.14 -3.50 12.21
N ASP A 39 3.69 -3.56 11.00
CA ASP A 39 4.23 -2.38 10.33
C ASP A 39 3.12 -1.48 9.74
N VAL A 40 1.90 -2.02 9.53
CA VAL A 40 0.79 -1.28 8.90
C VAL A 40 -0.43 -1.10 9.81
N ALA A 41 -0.48 -1.77 10.96
CA ALA A 41 -1.62 -1.74 11.88
C ALA A 41 -2.01 -0.33 12.35
N GLU A 42 -1.02 0.55 12.54
CA GLU A 42 -1.19 1.95 12.96
C GLU A 42 -0.87 2.93 11.81
N SER A 43 -0.90 2.42 10.57
CA SER A 43 -0.65 3.26 9.40
C SER A 43 -1.88 4.09 9.04
N ARG A 44 -1.62 5.24 8.43
CA ARG A 44 -2.64 6.04 7.76
C ARG A 44 -2.35 6.10 6.27
N PRO A 45 -3.39 6.22 5.42
CA PRO A 45 -3.21 6.39 3.98
C PRO A 45 -2.23 7.51 3.70
N TRP A 46 -1.37 7.39 2.69
CA TRP A 46 -0.43 8.43 2.28
C TRP A 46 -1.14 9.65 1.70
N ARG A 47 -2.29 9.43 1.04
CA ARG A 47 -3.08 10.48 0.39
C ARG A 47 -4.41 10.69 1.09
N ASP A 48 -4.78 11.96 1.22
CA ASP A 48 -6.16 12.32 1.48
C ASP A 48 -6.95 12.27 0.17
N VAL A 49 -8.02 11.49 0.13
CA VAL A 49 -8.93 11.44 -1.01
C VAL A 49 -10.08 12.41 -0.86
N ARG A 50 -10.42 13.06 -1.97
CA ARG A 50 -11.61 13.92 -2.10
C ARG A 50 -12.45 13.41 -3.25
N SER A 51 -13.77 13.39 -3.05
CA SER A 51 -14.75 13.16 -4.11
C SER A 51 -15.33 14.52 -4.50
N VAL A 52 -14.85 15.08 -5.61
CA VAL A 52 -15.27 16.40 -6.09
C VAL A 52 -15.96 16.23 -7.45
N HIS A 53 -17.02 17.01 -7.67
CA HIS A 53 -17.72 17.02 -8.95
C HIS A 53 -16.75 17.29 -10.12
N GLY A 54 -16.85 16.49 -11.19
CA GLY A 54 -16.02 16.63 -12.39
C GLY A 54 -14.69 15.86 -12.38
N MET A 55 -14.35 15.13 -11.30
CA MET A 55 -13.18 14.24 -11.30
C MET A 55 -13.42 12.99 -12.16
N ALA A 56 -12.40 12.59 -12.93
CA ALA A 56 -12.44 11.37 -13.75
C ALA A 56 -12.40 10.09 -12.91
N HIS A 57 -11.74 10.15 -11.75
CA HIS A 57 -11.61 9.03 -10.83
C HIS A 57 -12.72 9.08 -9.78
N TYR A 58 -13.40 7.96 -9.61
CA TYR A 58 -14.44 7.79 -8.59
C TYR A 58 -13.79 7.37 -7.28
N SER A 59 -13.24 8.36 -6.57
CA SER A 59 -12.69 8.23 -5.24
C SER A 59 -13.78 8.37 -4.16
N GLY A 60 -13.50 7.85 -2.96
CA GLY A 60 -14.42 7.94 -1.84
C GLY A 60 -13.94 7.23 -0.58
N LYS A 61 -14.88 7.02 0.33
CA LYS A 61 -14.72 6.26 1.56
C LYS A 61 -15.76 5.15 1.56
N TYR A 62 -15.33 3.92 1.83
CA TYR A 62 -16.19 2.75 1.97
C TYR A 62 -16.28 2.38 3.45
N ALA A 63 -17.50 2.19 3.96
CA ALA A 63 -17.70 1.71 5.33
C ALA A 63 -17.51 0.19 5.36
N SER A 64 -16.39 -0.26 5.93
CA SER A 64 -15.98 -1.66 5.97
C SER A 64 -16.42 -2.31 7.27
N ALA A 65 -17.10 -3.45 7.17
CA ALA A 65 -17.48 -4.26 8.33
C ALA A 65 -16.24 -4.90 8.98
N THR A 66 -15.26 -5.35 8.18
CA THR A 66 -14.03 -5.99 8.66
C THR A 66 -13.17 -5.06 9.51
N THR A 67 -13.08 -3.78 9.15
CA THR A 67 -12.29 -2.78 9.90
C THR A 67 -13.10 -2.00 10.92
N GLY A 68 -14.44 -2.09 10.88
CA GLY A 68 -15.32 -1.28 11.71
C GLY A 68 -15.24 0.23 11.43
N GLY A 69 -14.74 0.61 10.26
CA GLY A 69 -14.39 2.00 9.94
C GLY A 69 -14.44 2.31 8.44
N HIS A 70 -13.94 3.48 8.07
CA HIS A 70 -13.89 3.91 6.68
C HIS A 70 -12.54 3.60 6.04
N VAL A 71 -12.56 2.86 4.93
CA VAL A 71 -11.38 2.65 4.08
C VAL A 71 -11.49 3.53 2.85
N VAL A 72 -10.44 4.30 2.57
CA VAL A 72 -10.38 5.20 1.41
C VAL A 72 -10.08 4.42 0.12
N TYR A 73 -10.61 4.89 -1.00
CA TYR A 73 -10.29 4.38 -2.34
C TYR A 73 -10.23 5.53 -3.35
N GLU A 74 -9.38 5.38 -4.37
CA GLU A 74 -9.16 6.34 -5.46
C GLU A 74 -9.85 5.90 -6.77
N SER A 75 -10.31 4.64 -6.87
CA SER A 75 -10.94 4.14 -8.10
C SER A 75 -12.04 3.11 -7.85
N ARG A 76 -12.91 2.91 -8.85
CA ARG A 76 -13.92 1.81 -8.82
C ARG A 76 -13.28 0.43 -8.75
N LEU A 77 -12.08 0.27 -9.31
CA LEU A 77 -11.35 -1.00 -9.23
C LEU A 77 -10.85 -1.26 -7.81
N GLU A 78 -10.38 -0.22 -7.11
CA GLU A 78 -10.06 -0.32 -5.69
C GLU A 78 -11.31 -0.62 -4.86
N LEU A 79 -12.42 0.09 -5.09
CA LEU A 79 -13.69 -0.20 -4.41
C LEU A 79 -14.13 -1.67 -4.61
N ALA A 80 -14.00 -2.20 -5.83
CA ALA A 80 -14.33 -3.60 -6.10
C ALA A 80 -13.46 -4.58 -5.28
N ARG A 81 -12.17 -4.27 -5.09
CA ARG A 81 -11.27 -5.08 -4.23
C ARG A 81 -11.62 -4.95 -2.75
N LEU A 82 -12.00 -3.74 -2.30
CA LEU A 82 -12.45 -3.53 -0.92
C LEU A 82 -13.70 -4.36 -0.63
N LEU A 83 -14.69 -4.36 -1.53
CA LEU A 83 -15.89 -5.18 -1.38
C LEU A 83 -15.59 -6.67 -1.26
N LEU A 84 -14.65 -7.18 -2.07
CA LEU A 84 -14.21 -8.59 -1.97
C LEU A 84 -13.51 -8.88 -0.65
N ALA A 85 -12.61 -8.01 -0.21
CA ALA A 85 -11.88 -8.16 1.04
C ALA A 85 -12.81 -8.07 2.27
N ASP A 86 -13.83 -7.22 2.22
CA ASP A 86 -14.80 -7.03 3.31
C ASP A 86 -15.81 -8.20 3.40
N PHE A 87 -15.98 -8.96 2.33
CA PHE A 87 -16.85 -10.14 2.29
C PHE A 87 -16.14 -11.42 2.77
N ASP A 88 -14.82 -11.49 2.65
CA ASP A 88 -14.04 -12.68 3.00
C ASP A 88 -13.83 -12.79 4.52
N PRO A 89 -14.38 -13.82 5.21
CA PRO A 89 -14.24 -13.98 6.65
C PRO A 89 -12.81 -14.26 7.13
N ALA A 90 -11.88 -14.60 6.23
CA ALA A 90 -10.47 -14.77 6.57
C ALA A 90 -9.70 -13.44 6.65
N VAL A 91 -10.27 -12.35 6.12
CA VAL A 91 -9.64 -11.03 6.16
C VAL A 91 -9.85 -10.39 7.53
N GLN A 92 -8.75 -10.00 8.18
CA GLN A 92 -8.75 -9.43 9.54
C GLN A 92 -8.54 -7.92 9.58
N GLY A 93 -8.18 -7.30 8.45
CA GLY A 93 -7.92 -5.87 8.36
C GLY A 93 -7.67 -5.43 6.92
N ILE A 94 -8.01 -4.18 6.63
CA ILE A 94 -7.86 -3.57 5.32
C ILE A 94 -7.24 -2.19 5.51
N PHE A 95 -6.03 -2.00 4.99
CA PHE A 95 -5.27 -0.76 5.11
C PHE A 95 -5.12 -0.13 3.72
N ALA A 96 -5.48 1.14 3.58
CA ALA A 96 -5.34 1.87 2.33
C ALA A 96 -3.97 2.55 2.21
N GLN A 97 -3.62 2.94 0.98
CA GLN A 97 -2.30 3.37 0.54
C GLN A 97 -1.89 4.77 0.98
#